data_AF-A0A1T5EYJ5-F1
#
_entry.id   AF-A0A1T5EYJ5-F1
#
_cell.length_a   1.000
_cell.length_b   1.000
_cell.length_c   1.000
_cell.angle_alpha   90.00
_cell.angle_beta   90.00
_cell.angle_gamma   90.00
#
_symmetry.space_group_name_H-M   'P 1'
#
loop_
_entity.id
_entity.type
_entity.pdbx_description
1 polymer ?
#
loop_
_entity_poly.entity_id
_entity_poly.type
_entity_poly.pdbx_seq_one_letter_code
_entity_poly.pdbx_strand_id
1 'polypeptide(L)'
;MRLRLTPLNIFSSILLVSMTYLLLFPDENGWRFLGLVPLAGLLLVSLISDLLFRRLIVDLKRIWLFELLFLIFVAVLIVLIKTQFS
;
A
#
# COMPACT_ATOMS: atom_id res chain seq x y z
N MET A 1 -13.65 6.73 20.78
CA MET A 1 -12.78 6.71 19.58
C MET A 1 -13.46 5.84 18.52
N ARG A 2 -14.01 6.42 17.44
CA ARG A 2 -14.56 5.64 16.31
C ARG A 2 -13.44 5.42 15.30
N LEU A 3 -12.58 4.42 15.55
CA LEU A 3 -11.53 4.02 14.61
C LEU A 3 -12.18 3.54 13.32
N ARG A 4 -12.07 4.36 12.28
CA ARG A 4 -12.58 4.13 10.94
C ARG A 4 -11.51 3.35 10.17
N LEU A 5 -11.60 2.02 10.20
CA LEU A 5 -10.73 1.10 9.45
C LEU A 5 -11.03 1.19 7.95
N THR A 6 -10.01 1.58 7.20
CA THR A 6 -10.00 1.74 5.75
C THR A 6 -9.21 0.59 5.11
N PRO A 7 -9.63 0.08 3.94
CA PRO A 7 -8.90 -0.98 3.25
C PRO A 7 -7.45 -0.57 2.93
N LEU A 8 -7.20 0.72 2.65
CA LEU A 8 -5.83 1.21 2.49
C LEU A 8 -5.02 1.12 3.79
N ASN A 9 -5.61 1.40 4.94
CA ASN A 9 -4.93 1.27 6.24
C ASN A 9 -4.57 -0.18 6.56
N ILE A 10 -5.41 -1.16 6.19
CA ILE A 10 -5.09 -2.60 6.28
C ILE A 10 -3.89 -2.92 5.39
N PHE A 11 -3.91 -2.44 4.15
CA PHE A 11 -2.83 -2.68 3.19
C PHE A 11 -1.51 -2.05 3.65
N SER A 12 -1.57 -0.82 4.17
CA SER A 12 -0.40 -0.13 4.75
C SER A 12 0.16 -0.87 5.95
N SER A 13 -0.69 -1.48 6.79
CA SER A 13 -0.26 -2.28 7.94
C SER A 13 0.46 -3.55 7.49
N ILE A 14 -0.02 -4.22 6.44
CA ILE A 14 0.65 -5.38 5.84
C ILE A 14 2.01 -4.98 5.27
N LEU A 15 2.08 -3.87 4.52
CA LEU A 15 3.34 -3.31 4.00
C LEU A 15 4.34 -3.02 5.12
N LEU A 16 3.88 -2.43 6.22
CA LEU A 16 4.70 -2.10 7.38
C LEU A 16 5.24 -3.38 8.04
N VAL A 17 4.38 -4.40 8.22
CA VAL A 17 4.80 -5.72 8.72
C VAL A 17 5.84 -6.34 7.79
N SER A 18 5.61 -6.38 6.48
CA SER A 18 6.57 -6.89 5.51
C SER A 18 7.91 -6.14 5.55
N MET A 19 7.87 -4.82 5.72
CA MET A 19 9.06 -3.98 5.82
C MET A 19 9.85 -4.26 7.11
N THR A 20 9.16 -4.40 8.25
CA THR A 20 9.79 -4.79 9.53
C THR A 20 10.34 -6.21 9.49
N TYR A 21 9.66 -7.14 8.82
CA TYR A 21 10.12 -8.51 8.63
C TYR A 21 11.41 -8.54 7.81
N LEU A 22 11.47 -7.80 6.69
CA LEU A 22 12.67 -7.69 5.85
C LEU A 22 13.86 -7.04 6.58
N LEU A 23 13.59 -6.18 7.56
CA LEU A 23 14.62 -5.56 8.41
C LEU A 23 15.18 -6.51 9.47
N LEU A 24 14.33 -7.37 10.04
CA LEU A 24 14.67 -8.32 11.10
C LEU A 24 15.26 -9.63 10.57
N PHE A 25 14.81 -10.08 9.40
CA PHE A 25 15.29 -11.28 8.71
C PHE A 25 15.94 -10.87 7.38
N PRO A 26 17.19 -10.37 7.42
CA PRO A 26 17.89 -9.94 6.23
C PRO A 26 18.25 -11.15 5.36
N ASP A 27 17.89 -11.08 4.09
CA ASP A 27 18.28 -12.06 3.07
C ASP A 27 19.74 -11.86 2.66
N GLU A 28 20.49 -12.94 2.43
CA GLU A 28 21.95 -12.91 2.23
C GLU A 28 22.36 -12.21 0.92
N ASN A 29 21.43 -12.08 -0.03
CA ASN A 29 21.68 -11.58 -1.38
C ASN A 29 21.78 -10.04 -1.52
N GLY A 30 21.73 -9.26 -0.44
CA GLY A 30 21.88 -7.79 -0.52
C GLY A 30 20.66 -7.03 -1.05
N TRP A 31 19.53 -7.71 -1.28
CA TRP A 31 18.25 -7.12 -1.73
C TRP A 31 17.58 -6.22 -0.67
N ARG A 32 18.18 -6.12 0.52
CA ARG A 32 17.67 -5.37 1.66
C ARG A 32 17.36 -3.91 1.31
N PHE A 33 18.32 -3.16 0.76
CA PHE A 33 18.13 -1.75 0.43
C PHE A 33 17.28 -1.55 -0.83
N LEU A 34 17.47 -2.40 -1.84
CA LEU A 34 16.73 -2.36 -3.11
C LEU A 34 15.24 -2.70 -2.93
N GLY A 35 14.88 -3.56 -1.97
CA GLY A 35 13.49 -3.86 -1.61
C GLY A 35 12.87 -2.84 -0.65
N LEU A 36 13.65 -2.31 0.31
CA LEU A 36 13.17 -1.34 1.30
C LEU A 36 12.73 -0.01 0.69
N VAL A 37 13.48 0.52 -0.27
CA VAL A 37 13.18 1.81 -0.91
C VAL A 37 11.82 1.82 -1.62
N PRO A 38 11.50 0.87 -2.53
CA PRO A 38 10.19 0.82 -3.15
C PRO A 38 9.09 0.49 -2.15
N LEU A 39 9.33 -0.38 -1.16
CA LEU A 39 8.36 -0.67 -0.08
C LEU A 39 8.01 0.58 0.73
N ALA A 40 9.03 1.36 1.12
CA ALA A 40 8.85 2.62 1.85
C ALA A 40 8.08 3.65 1.01
N GLY A 41 8.40 3.76 -0.28
CA GLY A 41 7.67 4.62 -1.20
C GLY A 41 6.20 4.23 -1.33
N LEU A 42 5.92 2.93 -1.49
CA LEU A 42 4.56 2.40 -1.60
C LEU A 42 3.76 2.61 -0.30
N LEU A 43 4.40 2.48 0.85
CA LEU A 43 3.83 2.77 2.15
C LEU A 43 3.49 4.26 2.31
N LEU A 44 4.40 5.16 1.95
CA LEU A 44 4.15 6.60 1.97
C LEU A 44 3.00 7.00 1.06
N VAL A 45 2.98 6.51 -0.18
CA VAL A 45 1.89 6.75 -1.13
C VAL A 45 0.57 6.22 -0.57
N SER A 46 0.57 5.04 0.03
CA SER A 46 -0.61 4.45 0.67
C SER A 46 -1.12 5.32 1.83
N LEU A 47 -0.24 5.78 2.73
CA LEU A 47 -0.63 6.66 3.84
C LEU A 47 -1.18 8.01 3.36
N ILE A 48 -0.53 8.63 2.37
CA ILE A 48 -0.95 9.91 1.80
C ILE A 48 -2.30 9.76 1.10
N SER A 49 -2.51 8.68 0.34
CA SER A 49 -3.81 8.39 -0.28
C SER A 49 -4.91 8.16 0.76
N ASP A 50 -4.65 7.42 1.85
CA ASP A 50 -5.65 7.23 2.92
C ASP A 50 -6.06 8.57 3.55
N LEU A 51 -5.08 9.44 3.84
CA LEU A 51 -5.32 10.78 4.35
C LEU A 51 -6.10 11.67 3.37
N LEU A 52 -5.76 11.60 2.08
CA LEU A 52 -6.47 12.33 1.02
C LEU A 52 -7.91 11.85 0.89
N PHE A 53 -8.16 10.55 0.79
CA PHE A 53 -9.51 9.98 0.69
C PHE A 53 -10.37 10.32 1.91
N ARG A 54 -9.78 10.27 3.12
CA ARG A 54 -10.45 10.61 4.37
C ARG A 54 -10.80 12.10 4.46
N ARG A 55 -10.04 12.98 3.80
CA ARG A 55 -10.29 14.43 3.73
C ARG A 55 -11.27 14.81 2.62
N LEU A 56 -11.21 14.12 1.48
CA LEU A 56 -12.07 14.36 0.31
C LEU A 56 -13.48 13.77 0.48
N ILE A 57 -13.61 12.66 1.22
CA ILE A 57 -14.87 11.91 1.32
C ILE A 57 -15.29 11.81 2.78
N VAL A 58 -16.43 12.41 3.14
CA VAL A 58 -16.96 12.42 4.51
C VAL A 58 -17.65 11.10 4.87
N ASP A 59 -18.21 10.42 3.86
CA ASP A 59 -18.97 9.16 3.98
C ASP A 59 -18.07 7.91 4.02
N LEU A 60 -18.15 7.16 5.13
CA LEU A 60 -17.31 5.99 5.36
C LEU A 60 -17.50 4.86 4.33
N LYS A 61 -18.74 4.63 3.91
CA LYS A 61 -19.06 3.63 2.86
C LYS A 61 -18.46 4.00 1.51
N ARG A 62 -18.39 5.30 1.19
CA ARG A 62 -17.79 5.77 -0.07
C ARG A 62 -16.27 5.64 -0.04
N ILE A 63 -15.63 5.94 1.10
CA ILE A 63 -14.17 5.77 1.25
C ILE A 63 -13.76 4.33 0.92
N TRP A 64 -14.47 3.34 1.48
CA TRP A 64 -14.22 1.93 1.22
C TRP A 64 -14.31 1.57 -0.27
N LEU A 65 -15.31 2.09 -0.99
CA LEU A 65 -15.52 1.79 -2.41
C LEU A 65 -14.43 2.41 -3.28
N PHE A 66 -14.06 3.66 -3.02
CA PHE A 66 -13.01 4.35 -3.78
C PHE A 66 -11.61 3.78 -3.53
N GLU A 67 -11.28 3.45 -2.28
CA GLU A 67 -9.98 2.84 -1.97
C GLU A 67 -9.83 1.43 -2.56
N LEU A 68 -10.92 0.64 -2.57
CA LEU A 68 -10.90 -0.69 -3.17
C LEU A 68 -10.78 -0.58 -4.71
N LEU A 69 -11.47 0.39 -5.32
CA LEU A 69 -11.30 0.69 -6.75
C LEU A 69 -9.86 1.10 -7.07
N PHE A 70 -9.24 1.92 -6.22
CA PHE A 70 -7.83 2.32 -6.37
C PHE A 70 -6.88 1.11 -6.26
N LEU A 71 -7.09 0.21 -5.28
CA LEU A 71 -6.32 -1.02 -5.14
C LEU A 71 -6.44 -1.92 -6.38
N ILE A 72 -7.65 -2.09 -6.92
CA ILE A 72 -7.87 -2.83 -8.16
C ILE A 72 -7.12 -2.17 -9.31
N PHE A 73 -7.19 -0.84 -9.44
CA PHE A 73 -6.49 -0.11 -10.49
C PHE A 73 -4.97 -0.30 -10.41
N VAL A 74 -4.38 -0.18 -9.22
CA VAL A 74 -2.95 -0.43 -9.01
C VAL A 74 -2.58 -1.88 -9.35
N ALA A 75 -3.39 -2.85 -8.93
CA ALA A 75 -3.15 -4.27 -9.24
C ALA A 75 -3.18 -4.53 -10.76
N VAL A 76 -4.14 -3.95 -11.48
CA VAL A 76 -4.23 -4.04 -12.94
C VAL A 76 -3.00 -3.40 -13.59
N LEU A 77 -2.55 -2.24 -13.10
CA LEU A 77 -1.34 -1.58 -13.59
C LEU A 77 -0.09 -2.45 -13.41
N ILE A 78 0.06 -3.08 -12.24
CA ILE A 78 1.17 -4.01 -11.98
C ILE A 78 1.13 -5.19 -12.96
N VAL A 79 -0.06 -5.76 -13.19
CA VAL A 79 -0.22 -6.86 -14.16
C VAL A 79 0.12 -6.41 -15.57
N LEU A 80 -0.35 -5.24 -16.00
CA LEU A 80 -0.05 -4.70 -17.33
C LEU A 80 1.44 -4.45 -17.52
N ILE A 81 2.12 -3.84 -16.54
CA ILE A 81 3.57 -3.64 -16.58
C ILE A 81 4.26 -5.01 -16.66
N LYS A 82 3.90 -5.96 -15.81
CA LYS A 82 4.52 -7.30 -15.83
C LYS A 82 4.34 -8.00 -17.18
N THR A 83 3.16 -7.91 -17.78
CA THR A 83 2.88 -8.52 -19.10
C THR A 83 3.61 -7.83 -20.25
N GLN A 84 3.90 -6.52 -20.14
CA GLN A 84 4.69 -5.81 -21.15
C GLN A 84 6.20 -6.05 -21.03
N PHE A 85 6.69 -6.39 -19.84
CA PHE A 85 8.11 -6.65 -19.56
C PHE A 85 8.47 -8.15 -19.49
N SER A 86 7.53 -9.05 -19.81
CA SER A 86 7.73 -10.51 -19.88
C SER A 86 7.70 -11.02 -21.32
#